data_AF-A0A1V5NCG9-F1
#
_entry.id   AF-A0A1V5NCG9-F1
#
_cell.length_a   1.000
_cell.length_b   1.000
_cell.length_c   1.000
_cell.angle_alpha   90.00
_cell.angle_beta   90.00
_cell.angle_gamma   90.00
#
_symmetry.space_group_name_H-M   'P 1'
#
loop_
_entity.id
_entity.type
_entity.pdbx_description
1 polymer ?
#
loop_
_entity_poly.entity_id
_entity_poly.type
_entity_poly.pdbx_seq_one_letter_code
_entity_poly.pdbx_strand_id
1 'polypeptide(L)' 'MDVFKTLEGPILTVECVEDEAVCTNYADCVTRRLWMEVNEAILNVLRNKTLGDLVEEAEKNKKPSYQI' A
#
# COMPACT_ATOMS: atom_id res chain seq x y z
N MET A 1 0.52 -4.62 -7.38
CA MET A 1 0.79 -3.18 -7.60
C MET A 1 -0.06 -2.53 -8.69
N ASP A 2 -0.14 -3.11 -9.89
CA ASP A 2 -0.74 -2.44 -11.07
C ASP A 2 -2.20 -2.02 -10.90
N VAL A 3 -3.02 -2.87 -10.29
CA VAL A 3 -4.43 -2.58 -10.01
C VAL A 3 -4.56 -1.34 -9.11
N PHE A 4 -3.82 -1.31 -8.00
CA PHE A 4 -3.87 -0.18 -7.06
C PHE A 4 -3.41 1.13 -7.69
N LYS A 5 -2.31 1.12 -8.45
CA LYS A 5 -1.84 2.32 -9.17
C LYS A 5 -2.86 2.84 -10.18
N THR A 6 -3.55 1.93 -10.85
CA THR A 6 -4.55 2.28 -11.87
C THR A 6 -5.80 2.92 -11.25
N LEU A 7 -6.21 2.43 -10.07
CA LEU A 7 -7.45 2.86 -9.41
C LEU A 7 -7.25 4.08 -8.51
N GLU A 8 -6.17 4.11 -7.74
CA GLU A 8 -5.91 5.12 -6.71
C GLU A 8 -4.89 6.18 -7.16
N GLY A 9 -4.15 5.91 -8.24
CA GLY A 9 -3.01 6.73 -8.65
C GLY A 9 -1.75 6.42 -7.83
N PRO A 10 -0.84 7.40 -7.65
CA PRO A 10 0.36 7.25 -6.83
C PRO A 10 0.00 6.86 -5.39
N ILE A 11 0.63 5.80 -4.88
CA ILE A 11 0.40 5.32 -3.51
C ILE A 11 1.41 6.00 -2.61
N LEU A 12 1.00 7.10 -1.99
CA LEU A 12 1.80 7.91 -1.10
C LEU A 12 1.10 8.13 0.23
N THR A 13 1.83 7.94 1.32
CA THR A 13 1.33 8.23 2.68
C THR A 13 1.19 9.73 2.93
N VAL A 14 2.14 10.51 2.42
CA VAL A 14 2.14 11.97 2.39
C VAL A 14 2.85 12.43 1.11
N GLU A 15 2.37 13.51 0.50
CA GLU A 15 2.89 14.00 -0.79
C GLU A 15 4.38 14.34 -0.73
N CYS A 16 4.85 14.85 0.42
CA CYS A 16 6.24 15.23 0.59
C CYS A 16 7.22 14.06 0.66
N VAL A 17 6.76 12.80 0.60
CA VAL A 17 7.64 11.65 0.37
C VAL A 17 8.23 11.66 -1.04
N GLU A 18 7.49 12.09 -2.06
CA GLU A 18 7.97 12.14 -3.45
C GLU A 18 8.27 13.56 -3.96
N ASP A 19 7.54 14.58 -3.49
CA ASP A 19 7.71 15.95 -3.96
C ASP A 19 8.24 16.87 -2.85
N GLU A 20 9.43 17.44 -3.04
CA GLU A 20 10.00 18.38 -2.09
C GLU A 20 9.35 19.76 -2.08
N ALA A 21 8.74 20.17 -3.20
CA ALA A 21 8.14 21.48 -3.36
C ALA A 21 6.83 21.63 -2.58
N VAL A 22 6.17 20.54 -2.21
CA VAL A 22 4.88 20.56 -1.50
C VAL A 22 5.01 20.82 0.00
N CYS A 23 6.23 20.79 0.56
CA CYS A 23 6.44 20.98 2.00
C CYS A 23 7.66 21.85 2.31
N THR A 24 7.41 22.99 2.96
CA THR A 24 8.48 23.91 3.40
C THR A 24 9.46 23.28 4.38
N ASN A 25 9.04 22.23 5.10
CA ASN A 25 9.86 21.55 6.10
C ASN A 25 10.60 20.35 5.52
N TYR A 26 10.54 20.09 4.20
CA TYR A 26 11.05 18.86 3.57
C TYR A 26 12.46 18.46 4.02
N ALA A 27 13.39 19.43 4.08
CA ALA A 27 14.80 19.19 4.42
C ALA A 27 15.01 18.82 5.90
N ASP A 28 14.28 19.44 6.83
CA ASP A 28 14.50 19.32 8.27
C ASP A 28 13.40 18.51 9.00
N CYS A 29 12.41 18.00 8.27
CA CYS A 29 11.30 17.25 8.82
C CYS A 29 11.75 15.84 9.25
N VAL A 30 12.09 15.67 10.53
CA VAL A 30 12.51 14.38 11.09
C VAL A 30 11.46 13.28 10.88
N THR A 31 10.17 13.63 10.92
CA THR A 31 9.06 12.69 10.73
C THR A 31 8.89 12.27 9.27
N ARG A 32 9.44 13.00 8.30
CA ARG A 32 9.43 12.59 6.89
C ARG A 32 10.14 11.25 6.68
N ARG A 33 11.26 11.02 7.38
CA ARG A 33 11.96 9.72 7.33
C ARG A 33 11.05 8.57 7.78
N LEU A 34 10.31 8.77 8.87
CA LEU A 34 9.31 7.81 9.32
C LEU A 34 8.22 7.60 8.26
N TRP A 35 7.73 8.66 7.62
CA TRP A 35 6.75 8.53 6.54
C TRP A 35 7.27 7.78 5.32
N MET A 36 8.56 7.91 4.98
CA MET A 36 9.20 7.12 3.92
C MET A 36 9.22 5.63 4.28
N GLU A 37 9.57 5.29 5.52
CA GLU A 37 9.58 3.90 6.00
C GLU A 37 8.18 3.29 5.97
N VAL A 38 7.16 4.04 6.44
CA VAL A 38 5.76 3.60 6.39
C VAL A 38 5.28 3.42 4.95
N ASN A 39 5.63 4.35 4.06
CA ASN A 39 5.26 4.25 2.65
C ASN A 39 5.86 2.98 2.03
N GLU A 40 7.14 2.73 2.25
CA GLU A 40 7.82 1.55 1.73
C GLU A 40 7.25 0.24 2.30
N ALA A 41 6.85 0.22 3.58
CA ALA A 41 6.17 -0.93 4.16
C ALA A 41 4.83 -1.24 3.45
N ILE A 42 4.03 -0.21 3.17
CA ILE A 42 2.78 -0.35 2.40
C ILE A 42 3.07 -0.87 1.00
N LEU A 43 4.02 -0.25 0.28
CA LEU A 43 4.37 -0.68 -1.08
C LEU A 43 4.87 -2.13 -1.12
N ASN A 44 5.62 -2.56 -0.10
CA ASN A 44 6.07 -3.95 0.00
C ASN A 44 4.92 -4.93 0.16
N VAL A 45 3.92 -4.63 0.99
CA VAL A 45 2.71 -5.47 1.10
C VAL A 45 2.01 -5.57 -0.25
N LEU A 46 1.82 -4.45 -0.96
CA LEU A 46 1.10 -4.42 -2.24
C LEU A 46 1.87 -5.00 -3.43
N ARG A 47 3.21 -5.00 -3.38
CA ARG A 47 4.06 -5.67 -4.37
C ARG A 47 4.10 -7.18 -4.18
N ASN A 48 4.02 -7.63 -2.93
CA ASN A 48 4.09 -9.06 -2.59
C ASN A 48 2.73 -9.77 -2.59
N LYS A 49 1.70 -9.15 -3.16
CA LYS A 49 0.36 -9.73 -3.29
C LYS A 49 -0.12 -9.65 -4.73
N THR A 50 -0.58 -10.77 -5.26
CA THR A 50 -1.26 -10.88 -6.54
C THR A 50 -2.76 -11.06 -6.33
N LEU A 51 -3.55 -10.83 -7.39
CA LEU A 51 -4.98 -11.17 -7.35
C LEU A 51 -5.20 -12.67 -7.14
N GLY A 52 -4.29 -13.52 -7.66
CA GLY A 52 -4.32 -14.97 -7.44
C GLY A 52 -4.19 -15.34 -5.96
N ASP A 53 -3.24 -14.73 -5.25
CA ASP A 53 -3.07 -14.94 -3.80
C ASP A 53 -4.34 -14.59 -3.03
N LEU A 54 -5.01 -13.51 -3.42
CA LEU A 54 -6.26 -13.07 -2.77
C LEU A 54 -7.43 -14.01 -3.07
N VAL A 55 -7.52 -14.56 -4.29
CA VAL A 55 -8.51 -15.59 -4.65
C VAL A 55 -8.27 -16.85 -3.82
N GLU A 56 -7.02 -17.33 -3.75
CA GLU A 56 -6.68 -18.51 -2.94
C GLU A 56 -7.01 -18.32 -1.46
N GLU A 57 -6.72 -17.14 -0.92
CA GLU A 57 -7.06 -16.78 0.46
C GLU A 57 -8.58 -16.76 0.69
N ALA A 58 -9.34 -16.22 -0.26
CA ALA A 58 -10.80 -16.23 -0.20
C ALA A 58 -11.37 -17.66 -0.22
N GLU A 59 -10.85 -18.54 -1.09
CA GLU A 59 -11.28 -19.94 -1.15
C GLU A 59 -10.96 -20.71 0.14
N LYS A 60 -9.77 -20.51 0.73
CA LYS A 60 -9.39 -21.11 2.02
C LYS A 60 -10.30 -20.66 3.16
N ASN A 61 -10.77 -19.42 3.11
CA ASN A 61 -11.63 -18.82 4.14
C ASN A 61 -13.13 -19.10 3.92
N LYS A 62 -13.52 -19.80 2.85
CA LYS A 62 -14.90 -20.25 2.68
C LYS A 62 -15.24 -21.27 3.77
N LYS A 63 -16.13 -20.89 4.69
CA LYS A 63 -16.80 -21.87 5.55
C LYS A 63 -17.61 -22.81 4.65
N PRO A 64 -17.64 -24.12 4.93
CA PRO A 64 -18.52 -25.02 4.19
C PRO A 64 -19.94 -24.50 4.34
N SER A 65 -20.55 -24.10 3.22
CA SER A 65 -21.98 -23.79 3.18
C SER A 65 -22.71 -25.03 3.67
N TYR A 66 -23.45 -24.89 4.77
CA TYR A 66 -24.21 -25.96 5.43
C TYR A 66 -24.74 -26.98 4.42
N GLN A 67 -24.29 -28.23 4.57
CA GLN A 67 -24.91 -29.38 3.93
C GLN A 67 -26.29 -29.55 4.57
N ILE A 68 -27.33 -29.22 3.82
CA ILE A 68 -28.71 -29.65 4.08
C ILE A 68 -28.89 -31.01 3.39
#